data_AF-A0A970V1I4-F1
#
_entry.id   AF-A0A970V1I4-F1
#
_cell.length_a   1.000
_cell.length_b   1.000
_cell.length_c   1.000
_cell.angle_alpha   90.00
_cell.angle_beta   90.00
_cell.angle_gamma   90.00
#
_symmetry.space_group_name_H-M   'P 1'
#
loop_
_entity.id
_entity.type
_entity.pdbx_description
1 polymer ?
#
loop_
_entity_poly.entity_id
_entity_poly.type
_entity_poly.pdbx_seq_one_letter_code
_entity_poly.pdbx_strand_id
1 'polypeptide(L)'
;MLLQVALVAAEGLLLFVLSRALFGWVLQAFASRNSRRRGGWLLQLIRLPGNLVHELSHALAFLVTGYTVKRVVPCLWDRSGAGVCQPGRPWSPIAVPWLATGLAALAPLFTGAVALYAVAHLLDVPLEAHLSLREPGRSVLHSIYGSLLLLDYSSWRTWLFLYLAFTIGAELAPSRTDLALGIPALLALGLATTLFLLATYQLDPEAPFRVVVLTNAYQGLTALARLLGIALVTTGLVTALTFLPAALIRAARG
;
A
#
# COMPACT_ATOMS: atom_id res chain seq x y z
N MET A 1 6.61 13.83 20.48
CA MET A 1 5.73 12.73 20.06
C MET A 1 4.68 13.18 19.05
N LEU A 2 3.74 14.09 19.39
CA LEU A 2 2.68 14.53 18.44
C LEU A 2 3.21 15.07 17.10
N LEU A 3 4.24 15.92 17.13
CA LEU A 3 4.89 16.42 15.91
C LEU A 3 5.50 15.28 15.05
N GLN A 4 6.07 14.25 15.69
CA GLN A 4 6.65 13.11 14.97
C GLN A 4 5.55 12.26 14.32
N VAL A 5 4.43 12.04 15.01
CA VAL A 5 3.27 11.35 14.45
C VAL A 5 2.73 12.10 13.23
N ALA A 6 2.59 13.43 13.33
CA ALA A 6 2.14 14.28 12.23
C ALA A 6 3.10 14.25 11.03
N LEU A 7 4.41 14.33 11.27
CA LEU A 7 5.43 14.26 10.21
C LEU A 7 5.42 12.91 9.49
N VAL A 8 5.29 11.81 10.23
CA VAL A 8 5.23 10.45 9.66
C VAL A 8 3.95 10.25 8.85
N ALA A 9 2.82 10.76 9.34
CA ALA A 9 1.56 10.73 8.60
C ALA A 9 1.65 11.55 7.30
N ALA A 10 2.24 12.75 7.36
CA ALA A 10 2.45 13.61 6.19
C ALA A 10 3.41 12.99 5.18
N GLU A 11 4.50 12.37 5.64
CA GLU A 11 5.45 11.65 4.79
C GLU A 11 4.80 10.43 4.14
N GLY A 12 4.06 9.62 4.90
CA GLY A 12 3.31 8.49 4.38
C GLY A 12 2.33 8.92 3.29
N LEU A 13 1.60 10.02 3.51
CA LEU A 13 0.70 10.61 2.52
C LEU A 13 1.45 11.11 1.27
N LEU A 14 2.58 11.80 1.45
CA LEU A 14 3.41 12.30 0.35
C LEU A 14 3.96 11.15 -0.49
N LEU A 15 4.55 10.15 0.15
CA LEU A 15 5.12 8.98 -0.50
C LEU A 15 4.04 8.16 -1.20
N PHE A 16 2.85 8.08 -0.61
CA PHE A 16 1.69 7.50 -1.24
C PHE A 16 1.25 8.26 -2.49
N VAL A 17 1.15 9.60 -2.44
CA VAL A 17 0.84 10.43 -3.62
C VAL A 17 1.91 10.30 -4.69
N LEU A 18 3.19 10.31 -4.31
CA LEU A 18 4.33 10.12 -5.21
C LEU A 18 4.32 8.72 -5.85
N SER A 19 4.07 7.67 -5.08
CA SER A 19 3.97 6.30 -5.59
C SER A 19 2.88 6.20 -6.65
N ARG A 20 1.73 6.85 -6.43
CA ARG A 20 0.63 6.93 -7.39
C ARG A 20 0.99 7.76 -8.62
N ALA A 21 1.67 8.88 -8.45
CA ALA A 21 2.09 9.72 -9.57
C ALA A 21 3.09 8.99 -10.46
N LEU A 22 4.13 8.39 -9.86
CA LEU A 22 5.12 7.56 -10.54
C LEU A 22 4.44 6.38 -11.23
N PHE A 23 3.57 5.66 -10.53
CA PHE A 23 2.90 4.50 -11.09
C PHE A 23 1.91 4.85 -12.20
N GLY A 24 1.12 5.91 -12.02
CA GLY A 24 0.26 6.45 -13.07
C GLY A 24 1.06 6.85 -14.31
N TRP A 25 2.31 7.29 -14.13
CA TRP A 25 3.20 7.63 -15.23
C TRP A 25 3.86 6.40 -15.87
N VAL A 26 4.31 5.42 -15.08
CA VAL A 26 4.82 4.11 -15.54
C VAL A 26 3.73 3.38 -16.31
N LEU A 27 2.54 3.23 -15.75
CA LEU A 27 1.41 2.66 -16.46
C LEU A 27 1.04 3.48 -17.70
N GLN A 28 1.06 4.81 -17.67
CA GLN A 28 0.82 5.59 -18.89
C GLN A 28 1.91 5.39 -19.95
N ALA A 29 3.16 5.13 -19.54
CA ALA A 29 4.27 4.85 -20.42
C ALA A 29 4.17 3.46 -21.06
N PHE A 30 3.69 2.45 -20.34
CA PHE A 30 3.43 1.10 -20.88
C PHE A 30 2.04 0.96 -21.52
N ALA A 31 1.06 1.76 -21.10
CA ALA A 31 -0.34 1.73 -21.50
C ALA A 31 -0.77 3.10 -22.06
N SER A 32 -0.14 3.53 -23.15
CA SER A 32 -0.54 4.72 -23.90
C SER A 32 -2.02 4.64 -24.30
N ARG A 33 -2.85 5.29 -23.46
CA ARG A 33 -4.18 5.94 -23.58
C ARG A 33 -5.21 5.56 -24.64
N ASN A 34 -5.06 4.51 -25.44
CA ASN A 34 -6.09 4.05 -26.40
C ASN A 34 -6.41 2.54 -26.30
N SER A 35 -6.05 1.91 -25.18
CA SER A 35 -5.92 0.47 -25.06
C SER A 35 -7.05 -0.23 -24.28
N ARG A 36 -8.32 0.12 -24.54
CA ARG A 36 -9.44 -0.79 -24.20
C ARG A 36 -9.36 -2.14 -24.96
N ARG A 37 -8.44 -2.26 -25.94
CA ARG A 37 -8.23 -3.44 -26.79
C ARG A 37 -6.81 -4.03 -26.84
N ARG A 38 -5.76 -3.37 -26.32
CA ARG A 38 -4.35 -3.71 -26.65
C ARG A 38 -3.40 -4.07 -25.50
N GLY A 39 -3.80 -3.95 -24.23
CA GLY A 39 -3.01 -4.55 -23.14
C GLY A 39 -2.91 -6.07 -23.33
N GLY A 40 -3.88 -6.65 -24.04
CA GLY A 40 -3.99 -8.07 -24.25
C GLY A 40 -4.35 -8.78 -22.95
N TRP A 41 -4.87 -10.00 -23.09
CA TRP A 41 -5.04 -10.91 -21.97
C TRP A 41 -3.72 -11.16 -21.22
N LEU A 42 -2.57 -10.99 -21.90
CA LEU A 42 -1.22 -11.11 -21.33
C LEU A 42 -0.94 -10.08 -20.23
N LEU A 43 -1.21 -8.79 -20.46
CA LEU A 43 -0.99 -7.77 -19.41
C LEU A 43 -1.92 -7.99 -18.22
N GLN A 44 -3.16 -8.43 -18.48
CA GLN A 44 -4.11 -8.75 -17.40
C GLN A 44 -3.64 -9.97 -16.59
N LEU A 45 -3.09 -10.99 -17.26
CA LEU A 45 -2.49 -12.15 -16.60
C LEU A 45 -1.29 -11.75 -15.75
N ILE A 46 -0.42 -10.88 -16.27
CA ILE A 46 0.72 -10.33 -15.53
C ILE A 46 0.24 -9.60 -14.28
N ARG A 47 -0.79 -8.74 -14.37
CA ARG A 47 -1.33 -7.96 -13.25
C ARG A 47 -2.18 -8.78 -12.27
N LEU A 48 -2.61 -9.98 -12.65
CA LEU A 48 -3.58 -10.77 -11.91
C LEU A 48 -3.20 -11.01 -10.43
N PRO A 49 -1.95 -11.36 -10.06
CA PRO A 49 -1.61 -11.61 -8.66
C PRO A 49 -1.86 -10.39 -7.78
N GLY A 50 -1.39 -9.21 -8.21
CA GLY A 50 -1.63 -7.96 -7.50
C GLY A 50 -3.11 -7.59 -7.44
N ASN A 51 -3.85 -7.82 -8.53
CA ASN A 51 -5.25 -7.46 -8.59
C ASN A 51 -6.09 -8.36 -7.68
N LEU A 52 -5.76 -9.64 -7.59
CA LEU A 52 -6.38 -10.55 -6.62
C LEU A 52 -6.14 -10.05 -5.20
N VAL A 53 -4.90 -9.69 -4.84
CA VAL A 53 -4.60 -9.10 -3.53
C VAL A 53 -5.45 -7.84 -3.31
N HIS A 54 -5.50 -6.93 -4.29
CA HIS A 54 -6.28 -5.70 -4.20
C HIS A 54 -7.77 -5.95 -3.94
N GLU A 55 -8.43 -6.74 -4.79
CA GLU A 55 -9.87 -6.98 -4.70
C GLU A 55 -10.26 -7.81 -3.47
N LEU A 56 -9.42 -8.78 -3.08
CA LEU A 56 -9.62 -9.54 -1.84
C LEU A 56 -9.44 -8.67 -0.59
N SER A 57 -8.60 -7.64 -0.67
CA SER A 57 -8.43 -6.68 0.44
C SER A 57 -9.70 -5.88 0.68
N HIS A 58 -10.34 -5.39 -0.39
CA HIS A 58 -11.66 -4.75 -0.30
C HIS A 58 -12.70 -5.69 0.31
N ALA A 59 -12.75 -6.92 -0.21
CA ALA A 59 -13.68 -7.93 0.28
C ALA A 59 -13.49 -8.22 1.78
N LEU A 60 -12.24 -8.41 2.22
CA LEU A 60 -11.90 -8.63 3.62
C LEU A 60 -12.34 -7.46 4.50
N ALA A 61 -12.09 -6.22 4.07
CA ALA A 61 -12.49 -5.04 4.82
C ALA A 61 -14.01 -4.92 4.95
N PHE A 62 -14.77 -5.21 3.88
CA PHE A 62 -16.23 -5.25 3.96
C PHE A 62 -16.70 -6.33 4.94
N LEU A 63 -16.12 -7.54 4.91
CA LEU A 63 -16.47 -8.61 5.84
C LEU A 63 -16.20 -8.20 7.29
N VAL A 64 -15.00 -7.67 7.59
CA VAL A 64 -14.61 -7.24 8.95
C VAL A 64 -15.50 -6.10 9.46
N THR A 65 -15.98 -5.23 8.57
CA THR A 65 -16.85 -4.09 8.92
C THR A 65 -18.33 -4.44 8.91
N GLY A 66 -18.67 -5.74 8.82
CA GLY A 66 -20.04 -6.19 9.00
C GLY A 66 -20.90 -6.15 7.73
N TYR A 67 -20.28 -6.11 6.55
CA TYR A 67 -20.93 -6.21 5.25
C TYR A 67 -20.71 -7.58 4.61
N THR A 68 -21.70 -8.07 3.88
CA THR A 68 -21.51 -9.21 2.98
C THR A 68 -20.78 -8.73 1.73
N VAL A 69 -20.17 -9.65 0.97
CA VAL A 69 -19.54 -9.32 -0.32
C VAL A 69 -20.41 -9.91 -1.42
N LYS A 70 -20.98 -9.04 -2.28
CA LYS A 70 -21.89 -9.48 -3.34
C LYS A 70 -21.13 -10.13 -4.48
N ARG A 71 -19.98 -9.57 -4.84
CA ARG A 71 -19.16 -10.02 -5.97
C ARG A 71 -17.73 -9.52 -5.84
N VAL A 72 -16.79 -10.38 -6.19
CA VAL A 72 -15.39 -10.04 -6.44
C VAL A 72 -15.07 -10.50 -7.85
N VAL A 73 -14.64 -9.58 -8.72
CA VAL A 73 -14.31 -9.84 -10.11
C VAL A 73 -12.86 -9.45 -10.34
N PRO A 74 -11.97 -10.40 -10.58
CA PRO A 74 -10.60 -10.07 -10.96
C PRO A 74 -10.53 -9.37 -12.32
N CYS A 75 -9.45 -8.63 -12.55
CA CYS A 75 -9.24 -7.82 -13.75
C CYS A 75 -9.37 -8.58 -15.07
N LEU A 76 -9.08 -9.90 -15.08
CA LEU A 76 -9.20 -10.77 -16.25
C LEU A 76 -10.65 -10.94 -16.75
N TRP A 77 -11.62 -10.89 -15.83
CA TRP A 77 -13.04 -11.11 -16.13
C TRP A 77 -13.89 -9.84 -16.07
N ASP A 78 -13.26 -8.72 -15.71
CA ASP A 78 -13.90 -7.42 -15.73
C ASP A 78 -13.75 -6.78 -17.12
N ARG A 79 -14.87 -6.32 -17.69
CA ARG A 79 -14.88 -5.63 -19.00
C ARG A 79 -14.06 -4.34 -19.00
N SER A 80 -13.86 -3.74 -17.82
CA SER A 80 -13.03 -2.54 -17.68
C SER A 80 -11.54 -2.85 -17.49
N GLY A 81 -11.18 -4.12 -17.18
CA GLY A 81 -9.80 -4.55 -16.91
C GLY A 81 -9.22 -4.01 -15.59
N ALA A 82 -10.06 -3.46 -14.71
CA ALA A 82 -9.67 -2.88 -13.44
C ALA A 82 -9.84 -3.88 -12.28
N GLY A 83 -10.81 -4.78 -12.39
CA GLY A 83 -11.28 -5.55 -11.24
C GLY A 83 -12.41 -4.80 -10.52
N VAL A 84 -13.25 -5.53 -9.80
CA VAL A 84 -14.41 -4.98 -9.10
C VAL A 84 -14.72 -5.80 -7.84
N CYS A 85 -14.72 -5.14 -6.69
CA CYS A 85 -15.31 -5.64 -5.45
C CYS A 85 -16.54 -4.82 -5.07
N GLN A 86 -17.69 -5.49 -4.92
CA GLN A 86 -18.96 -4.84 -4.55
C GLN A 86 -19.42 -5.27 -3.17
N PRO A 87 -19.66 -4.31 -2.24
CA PRO A 87 -20.30 -4.63 -0.97
C PRO A 87 -21.74 -5.10 -1.19
N GLY A 88 -22.15 -6.05 -0.37
CA GLY A 88 -23.52 -6.54 -0.26
C GLY A 88 -24.29 -5.80 0.84
N ARG A 89 -25.23 -6.51 1.47
CA ARG A 89 -26.02 -5.98 2.58
C ARG A 89 -25.21 -6.03 3.89
N PRO A 90 -25.43 -5.08 4.82
CA PRO A 90 -24.92 -5.22 6.18
C PRO A 90 -25.54 -6.45 6.84
N TRP A 91 -24.72 -7.22 7.56
CA TRP A 91 -25.13 -8.37 8.38
C TRP A 91 -24.92 -8.14 9.87
N SER A 92 -24.18 -7.08 10.24
CA SER A 92 -23.85 -6.74 11.63
C SER A 92 -24.49 -5.42 12.06
N PRO A 93 -24.94 -5.26 13.32
CA PRO A 93 -25.49 -4.00 13.82
C PRO A 93 -24.46 -2.88 13.93
N ILE A 94 -23.16 -3.21 13.93
CA ILE A 94 -22.06 -2.22 13.94
C ILE A 94 -21.62 -1.80 12.53
N ALA A 95 -22.35 -2.22 11.48
CA ALA A 95 -22.01 -1.95 10.10
C ALA A 95 -22.25 -0.47 9.73
N VAL A 96 -21.23 0.35 9.92
CA VAL A 96 -21.27 1.79 9.59
C VAL A 96 -20.80 2.02 8.15
N PRO A 97 -21.66 2.53 7.23
CA PRO A 97 -21.33 2.58 5.80
C PRO A 97 -20.05 3.36 5.49
N TRP A 98 -19.90 4.57 6.04
CA TRP A 98 -18.75 5.43 5.74
C TRP A 98 -17.43 4.82 6.23
N LEU A 99 -17.46 4.15 7.39
CA LEU A 99 -16.29 3.47 7.96
C LEU A 99 -15.94 2.23 7.12
N ALA A 100 -16.94 1.44 6.72
CA ALA A 100 -16.75 0.28 5.87
C ALA A 100 -16.13 0.65 4.52
N THR A 101 -16.67 1.67 3.84
CA THR A 101 -16.11 2.16 2.58
C THR A 101 -14.72 2.77 2.74
N GLY A 102 -14.50 3.48 3.85
CA GLY A 102 -13.22 4.10 4.16
C GLY A 102 -12.12 3.05 4.42
N LEU A 103 -12.41 2.06 5.26
CA LEU A 103 -11.50 0.96 5.54
C LEU A 103 -11.26 0.10 4.30
N ALA A 104 -12.29 -0.22 3.52
CA ALA A 104 -12.13 -0.93 2.26
C ALA A 104 -11.21 -0.18 1.30
N ALA A 105 -11.40 1.13 1.13
CA ALA A 105 -10.54 1.96 0.28
C ALA A 105 -9.06 1.95 0.69
N LEU A 106 -8.76 1.74 1.97
CA LEU A 106 -7.39 1.69 2.50
C LEU A 106 -6.83 0.26 2.59
N ALA A 107 -7.70 -0.75 2.62
CA ALA A 107 -7.33 -2.14 2.86
C ALA A 107 -6.32 -2.70 1.85
N PRO A 108 -6.38 -2.37 0.54
CA PRO A 108 -5.35 -2.80 -0.40
C PRO A 108 -3.95 -2.42 0.07
N LEU A 109 -3.73 -1.19 0.56
CA LEU A 109 -2.41 -0.72 1.00
C LEU A 109 -1.84 -1.59 2.12
N PHE A 110 -2.65 -1.86 3.15
CA PHE A 110 -2.21 -2.65 4.30
C PHE A 110 -1.99 -4.11 3.92
N THR A 111 -2.96 -4.70 3.24
CA THR A 111 -2.93 -6.12 2.89
C THR A 111 -1.84 -6.41 1.86
N GLY A 112 -1.63 -5.52 0.88
CA GLY A 112 -0.54 -5.67 -0.08
C GLY A 112 0.84 -5.46 0.55
N ALA A 113 1.00 -4.55 1.51
CA ALA A 113 2.24 -4.46 2.29
C ALA A 113 2.53 -5.76 3.05
N VAL A 114 1.52 -6.34 3.70
CA VAL A 114 1.61 -7.64 4.39
C VAL A 114 1.91 -8.76 3.41
N ALA A 115 1.25 -8.78 2.25
CA ALA A 115 1.49 -9.78 1.20
C ALA A 115 2.93 -9.71 0.68
N LEU A 116 3.48 -8.51 0.45
CA LEU A 116 4.85 -8.32 0.02
C LEU A 116 5.86 -8.79 1.07
N TYR A 117 5.62 -8.46 2.34
CA TYR A 117 6.43 -8.97 3.45
C TYR A 117 6.41 -10.50 3.50
N ALA A 118 5.22 -11.10 3.40
CA ALA A 118 5.06 -12.55 3.41
C ALA A 118 5.76 -13.23 2.21
N VAL A 119 5.66 -12.65 1.01
CA VAL A 119 6.33 -13.15 -0.19
C VAL A 119 7.86 -13.04 -0.04
N ALA A 120 8.37 -11.93 0.48
CA ALA A 120 9.80 -11.77 0.72
C ALA A 120 10.32 -12.81 1.71
N HIS A 121 9.60 -13.03 2.81
CA HIS A 121 9.96 -14.03 3.81
C HIS A 121 9.90 -15.45 3.22
N LEU A 122 8.84 -15.79 2.47
CA LEU A 122 8.68 -17.11 1.86
C LEU A 122 9.75 -17.42 0.81
N LEU A 123 10.29 -16.39 0.15
CA LEU A 123 11.33 -16.51 -0.87
C LEU A 123 12.74 -16.26 -0.33
N ASP A 124 12.90 -16.09 0.99
CA ASP A 124 14.16 -15.76 1.65
C ASP A 124 14.86 -14.52 1.06
N VAL A 125 14.08 -13.53 0.62
CA VAL A 125 14.60 -12.28 0.06
C VAL A 125 14.88 -11.29 1.19
N PRO A 126 16.13 -10.82 1.35
CA PRO A 126 16.48 -9.86 2.40
C PRO A 126 15.89 -8.49 2.07
N LEU A 127 14.78 -8.14 2.72
CA LEU A 127 14.22 -6.80 2.68
C LEU A 127 14.63 -6.01 3.92
N GLU A 128 15.40 -4.94 3.71
CA GLU A 128 15.65 -3.94 4.74
C GLU A 128 14.61 -2.84 4.65
N ALA A 129 13.58 -2.90 5.49
CA ALA A 129 12.60 -1.83 5.64
C ALA A 129 12.85 -1.08 6.95
N HIS A 130 13.92 -0.29 6.97
CA HIS A 130 14.28 0.54 8.12
C HIS A 130 13.67 1.93 7.96
N LEU A 131 12.36 2.08 8.16
CA LEU A 131 11.78 3.41 8.34
C LEU A 131 12.06 3.89 9.77
N SER A 132 12.84 4.96 9.87
CA SER A 132 13.08 5.67 11.11
C SER A 132 12.08 6.82 11.24
N LEU A 133 11.26 6.80 12.28
CA LEU A 133 10.37 7.92 12.64
C LEU A 133 11.16 9.22 12.97
N ARG A 134 12.48 9.11 13.19
CA ARG A 134 13.37 10.26 13.49
C ARG A 134 13.97 10.90 12.24
N GLU A 135 14.15 10.13 11.17
CA GLU A 135 14.71 10.60 9.90
C GLU A 135 13.78 10.21 8.72
N PRO A 136 12.61 10.86 8.65
CA PRO A 136 11.70 10.69 7.53
C PRO A 136 12.39 11.06 6.19
N GLY A 137 12.19 10.27 5.15
CA GLY A 137 12.62 10.50 3.77
C GLY A 137 14.01 9.95 3.42
N ARG A 138 15.04 10.27 4.21
CA ARG A 138 16.41 9.75 3.98
C ARG A 138 16.45 8.22 4.15
N SER A 139 15.66 7.72 5.09
CA SER A 139 15.54 6.30 5.38
C SER A 139 14.93 5.48 4.23
N VAL A 140 13.99 6.04 3.47
CA VAL A 140 13.29 5.34 2.39
C VAL A 140 14.23 5.09 1.20
N LEU A 141 14.90 6.13 0.70
CA LEU A 141 15.83 6.00 -0.43
C LEU A 141 17.02 5.10 -0.08
N HIS A 142 17.55 5.25 1.14
CA HIS A 142 18.62 4.38 1.62
C HIS A 142 18.17 2.93 1.75
N SER A 143 16.95 2.67 2.24
CA SER A 143 16.36 1.33 2.30
C SER A 143 16.14 0.72 0.90
N ILE A 144 15.69 1.52 -0.08
CA ILE A 144 15.57 1.08 -1.48
C ILE A 144 16.94 0.67 -2.03
N TYR A 145 17.92 1.56 -1.88
CA TYR A 145 19.27 1.33 -2.38
C TYR A 145 19.93 0.13 -1.70
N GLY A 146 19.87 0.05 -0.37
CA GLY A 146 20.38 -1.08 0.41
C GLY A 146 19.72 -2.39 -0.01
N SER A 147 18.39 -2.40 -0.15
CA SER A 147 17.67 -3.58 -0.62
C SER A 147 18.12 -4.01 -2.02
N LEU A 148 18.29 -3.08 -2.98
CA LEU A 148 18.79 -3.41 -4.34
C LEU A 148 20.15 -4.09 -4.34
N LEU A 149 21.05 -3.65 -3.47
CA LEU A 149 22.40 -4.18 -3.38
C LEU A 149 22.45 -5.58 -2.74
N LEU A 150 21.49 -5.88 -1.86
CA LEU A 150 21.39 -7.17 -1.16
C LEU A 150 20.71 -8.26 -1.99
N LEU A 151 20.04 -7.91 -3.09
CA LEU A 151 19.38 -8.89 -3.96
C LEU A 151 20.40 -9.74 -4.72
N ASP A 152 20.24 -11.06 -4.64
CA ASP A 152 20.96 -12.00 -5.50
C ASP A 152 20.25 -12.14 -6.86
N TYR A 153 20.73 -11.40 -7.86
CA TYR A 153 20.16 -11.41 -9.22
C TYR A 153 20.40 -12.72 -9.99
N SER A 154 21.21 -13.64 -9.48
CA SER A 154 21.36 -14.97 -10.06
C SER A 154 20.25 -15.94 -9.64
N SER A 155 19.56 -15.65 -8.54
CA SER A 155 18.49 -16.48 -7.98
C SER A 155 17.14 -16.22 -8.64
N TRP A 156 16.45 -17.29 -9.05
CA TRP A 156 15.08 -17.20 -9.57
C TRP A 156 14.08 -16.66 -8.52
N ARG A 157 14.37 -16.84 -7.22
CA ARG A 157 13.55 -16.32 -6.12
C ARG A 157 13.49 -14.80 -6.14
N THR A 158 14.62 -14.15 -6.39
CA THR A 158 14.71 -12.70 -6.57
C THR A 158 13.82 -12.22 -7.70
N TRP A 159 13.86 -12.88 -8.86
CA TRP A 159 13.04 -12.51 -10.01
C TRP A 159 11.54 -12.74 -9.76
N LEU A 160 11.17 -13.85 -9.11
CA LEU A 160 9.79 -14.09 -8.71
C LEU A 160 9.31 -13.04 -7.70
N PHE A 161 10.14 -12.70 -6.70
CA PHE A 161 9.86 -11.64 -5.76
C PHE A 161 9.67 -10.29 -6.47
N LEU A 162 10.59 -9.90 -7.35
CA LEU A 162 10.50 -8.64 -8.09
C LEU A 162 9.24 -8.60 -8.98
N TYR A 163 8.86 -9.71 -9.60
CA TYR A 163 7.60 -9.83 -10.35
C TYR A 163 6.37 -9.66 -9.44
N LEU A 164 6.32 -10.33 -8.29
CA LEU A 164 5.21 -10.18 -7.34
C LEU A 164 5.18 -8.77 -6.72
N ALA A 165 6.35 -8.22 -6.40
CA ALA A 165 6.53 -6.85 -5.94
C ALA A 165 6.04 -5.83 -6.96
N PHE A 166 6.35 -6.06 -8.24
CA PHE A 166 5.84 -5.28 -9.36
C PHE A 166 4.33 -5.32 -9.42
N THR A 167 3.75 -6.52 -9.46
CA THR A 167 2.31 -6.68 -9.70
C THR A 167 1.47 -6.25 -8.51
N ILE A 168 1.87 -6.58 -7.28
CA ILE A 168 1.20 -6.13 -6.06
C ILE A 168 1.40 -4.63 -5.89
N GLY A 169 2.64 -4.12 -5.96
CA GLY A 169 2.92 -2.68 -5.84
C GLY A 169 2.19 -1.84 -6.87
N ALA A 170 2.04 -2.36 -8.08
CA ALA A 170 1.23 -1.76 -9.13
C ALA A 170 -0.25 -1.61 -8.74
N GLU A 171 -0.84 -2.67 -8.21
CA GLU A 171 -2.26 -2.69 -7.85
C GLU A 171 -2.50 -2.04 -6.48
N LEU A 172 -1.48 -1.79 -5.67
CA LEU A 172 -1.61 -1.06 -4.40
C LEU A 172 -2.03 0.41 -4.58
N ALA A 173 -1.75 1.01 -5.73
CA ALA A 173 -2.14 2.37 -6.01
C ALA A 173 -3.68 2.48 -6.04
N PRO A 174 -4.31 3.26 -5.14
CA PRO A 174 -5.75 3.30 -5.05
C PRO A 174 -6.37 3.80 -6.35
N SER A 175 -7.65 3.53 -6.60
CA SER A 175 -8.40 4.24 -7.63
C SER A 175 -8.67 5.70 -7.20
N ARG A 176 -9.21 6.54 -8.10
CA ARG A 176 -9.64 7.90 -7.72
C ARG A 176 -10.79 7.83 -6.70
N THR A 177 -11.65 6.83 -6.84
CA THR A 177 -12.75 6.55 -5.93
C THR A 177 -12.22 6.16 -4.55
N ASP A 178 -11.22 5.27 -4.50
CA ASP A 178 -10.61 4.85 -3.23
C ASP A 178 -9.95 6.03 -2.51
N LEU A 179 -9.32 6.97 -3.24
CA LEU A 179 -8.82 8.19 -2.58
C LEU A 179 -9.94 9.05 -2.01
N ALA A 180 -10.98 9.29 -2.80
CA ALA A 180 -12.10 10.14 -2.39
C ALA A 180 -12.80 9.59 -1.13
N LEU A 181 -12.86 8.26 -0.99
CA LEU A 181 -13.47 7.59 0.16
C LEU A 181 -12.47 7.35 1.31
N GLY A 182 -11.22 7.05 0.99
CA GLY A 182 -10.16 6.72 1.95
C GLY A 182 -9.59 7.95 2.67
N ILE A 183 -9.47 9.11 2.01
CA ILE A 183 -8.93 10.32 2.64
C ILE A 183 -9.77 10.78 3.84
N PRO A 184 -11.11 10.94 3.74
CA PRO A 184 -11.93 11.28 4.89
C PRO A 184 -11.81 10.28 6.03
N ALA A 185 -11.73 8.98 5.71
CA ALA A 185 -11.57 7.92 6.71
C ALA A 185 -10.20 7.99 7.41
N LEU A 186 -9.12 8.23 6.67
CA LEU A 186 -7.79 8.46 7.24
C LEU A 186 -7.76 9.68 8.14
N LEU A 187 -8.37 10.79 7.72
CA LEU A 187 -8.43 12.02 8.52
C LEU A 187 -9.24 11.80 9.80
N ALA A 188 -10.38 11.13 9.71
CA ALA A 188 -11.21 10.79 10.87
C ALA A 188 -10.46 9.87 11.85
N LEU A 189 -9.77 8.83 11.34
CA LEU A 189 -8.96 7.93 12.14
C LEU A 189 -7.78 8.64 12.80
N GLY A 190 -7.08 9.50 12.06
CA GLY A 190 -5.97 10.31 12.57
C GLY A 190 -6.42 11.28 13.66
N LEU A 191 -7.56 11.96 13.46
CA LEU A 191 -8.16 12.83 14.46
C LEU A 191 -8.57 12.05 15.72
N ALA A 192 -9.30 10.94 15.56
CA ALA A 192 -9.72 10.09 16.68
C ALA A 192 -8.52 9.57 17.48
N THR A 193 -7.48 9.09 16.79
CA THR A 193 -6.23 8.64 17.41
C THR A 193 -5.55 9.78 18.17
N THR A 194 -5.49 10.98 17.58
CA THR A 194 -4.89 12.16 18.21
C THR A 194 -5.64 12.58 19.47
N LEU A 195 -6.98 12.65 19.40
CA LEU A 195 -7.83 12.99 20.54
C LEU A 195 -7.70 11.95 21.65
N PHE A 196 -7.68 10.67 21.30
CA PHE A 196 -7.47 9.58 22.25
C PHE A 196 -6.11 9.69 22.95
N LEU A 197 -5.03 9.90 22.19
CA LEU A 197 -3.69 10.09 22.75
C LEU A 197 -3.61 11.34 23.64
N LEU A 198 -4.23 12.45 23.24
CA LEU A 198 -4.30 13.67 24.05
C LEU A 198 -5.04 13.42 25.37
N ALA A 199 -6.19 12.73 25.33
CA ALA A 199 -6.93 12.37 26.54
C ALA A 199 -6.09 11.48 27.47
N THR A 200 -5.40 10.47 26.92
CA THR A 200 -4.51 9.59 27.70
C THR A 200 -3.30 10.33 28.29
N TYR A 201 -2.85 11.41 27.63
CA TYR A 201 -1.72 12.23 28.09
C TYR A 201 -2.07 13.08 29.32
N GLN A 202 -3.36 13.39 29.53
CA GLN A 202 -3.84 14.11 30.71
C GLN A 202 -3.90 13.24 31.98
N LEU A 203 -3.77 11.91 31.83
CA LEU A 203 -3.69 11.00 32.97
C LEU A 203 -2.34 11.15 33.68
N ASP A 204 -2.29 10.75 34.96
CA ASP A 204 -1.06 10.68 35.74
C ASP A 204 0.06 9.99 34.91
N PRO A 205 1.26 10.60 34.78
CA PRO A 205 2.40 10.00 34.09
C PRO A 205 2.73 8.57 34.54
N GLU A 206 2.51 8.24 35.81
CA GLU A 206 2.80 6.94 36.39
C GLU A 206 1.62 5.97 36.28
N ALA A 207 0.46 6.43 35.78
CA ALA A 207 -0.69 5.55 35.59
C ALA A 207 -0.33 4.39 34.64
N PRO A 208 -0.45 3.12 35.08
CA PRO A 208 -0.08 1.96 34.25
C PRO A 208 -0.80 1.94 32.89
N PHE A 209 -2.07 2.36 32.88
CA PHE A 209 -2.86 2.45 31.66
C PHE A 209 -2.25 3.41 30.62
N ARG A 210 -1.77 4.58 31.04
CA ARG A 210 -1.13 5.57 30.15
C ARG A 210 0.12 4.97 29.52
N VAL A 211 0.98 4.35 30.33
CA VAL A 211 2.22 3.73 29.85
C VAL A 211 1.94 2.65 28.82
N VAL A 212 0.99 1.74 29.10
CA VAL A 212 0.61 0.66 28.17
C VAL A 212 0.07 1.23 26.86
N VAL A 213 -0.84 2.20 26.92
CA VAL A 213 -1.44 2.80 25.72
C VAL A 213 -0.39 3.50 24.86
N LEU A 214 0.48 4.30 25.45
CA LEU A 214 1.51 5.04 24.71
C LEU A 214 2.55 4.11 24.09
N THR A 215 2.99 3.08 24.82
CA THR A 215 3.92 2.07 24.30
C THR A 215 3.30 1.30 23.14
N ASN A 216 2.06 0.83 23.28
CA ASN A 216 1.36 0.11 22.21
C ASN A 216 1.10 1.00 20.99
N ALA A 217 0.72 2.27 21.20
CA ALA A 217 0.55 3.23 20.10
C ALA A 217 1.87 3.46 19.36
N TYR A 218 2.98 3.64 20.08
CA TYR A 218 4.30 3.80 19.47
C TYR A 218 4.74 2.55 18.69
N GLN A 219 4.57 1.35 19.27
CA GLN A 219 4.89 0.09 18.60
C GLN A 219 4.02 -0.12 17.36
N GLY A 220 2.71 0.13 17.47
CA GLY A 220 1.76 0.04 16.36
C GLY A 220 2.10 1.00 15.22
N LEU A 221 2.40 2.26 15.53
CA LEU A 221 2.84 3.24 14.53
C LEU A 221 4.18 2.86 13.88
N THR A 222 5.12 2.31 14.65
CA THR A 222 6.39 1.83 14.11
C THR A 222 6.19 0.64 13.18
N ALA A 223 5.34 -0.32 13.56
CA ALA A 223 4.99 -1.46 12.72
C ALA A 223 4.28 -1.02 11.42
N LEU A 224 3.34 -0.08 11.54
CA LEU A 224 2.65 0.52 10.42
C LEU A 224 3.61 1.22 9.46
N ALA A 225 4.52 2.03 10.00
CA ALA A 225 5.55 2.70 9.21
C ALA A 225 6.42 1.67 8.49
N ARG A 226 6.90 0.62 9.16
CA ARG A 226 7.68 -0.44 8.52
C ARG A 226 6.92 -1.11 7.37
N LEU A 227 5.65 -1.46 7.57
CA LEU A 227 4.80 -2.06 6.53
C LEU A 227 4.63 -1.12 5.33
N LEU A 228 4.29 0.14 5.56
CA LEU A 228 4.19 1.14 4.49
C LEU A 228 5.56 1.36 3.81
N GLY A 229 6.64 1.32 4.58
CA GLY A 229 8.01 1.36 4.07
C GLY A 229 8.33 0.24 3.11
N ILE A 230 7.90 -0.99 3.41
CA ILE A 230 8.04 -2.12 2.48
C ILE A 230 7.33 -1.81 1.18
N ALA A 231 6.05 -1.42 1.24
CA ALA A 231 5.27 -1.11 0.03
C ALA A 231 5.91 0.01 -0.80
N LEU A 232 6.47 1.03 -0.15
CA LEU A 232 7.15 2.14 -0.81
C LEU A 232 8.48 1.71 -1.40
N VAL A 233 9.27 0.94 -0.66
CA VAL A 233 10.54 0.40 -1.13
C VAL A 233 10.28 -0.46 -2.36
N THR A 234 9.38 -1.43 -2.29
CA THR A 234 9.05 -2.32 -3.42
C THR A 234 8.52 -1.55 -4.63
N THR A 235 7.66 -0.57 -4.43
CA THR A 235 7.15 0.27 -5.53
C THR A 235 8.28 1.11 -6.15
N GLY A 236 9.18 1.63 -5.32
CA GLY A 236 10.38 2.36 -5.74
C GLY A 236 11.34 1.48 -6.54
N LEU A 237 11.63 0.26 -6.07
CA LEU A 237 12.44 -0.75 -6.76
C LEU A 237 11.90 -1.02 -8.17
N VAL A 238 10.61 -1.30 -8.24
CA VAL A 238 9.87 -1.56 -9.47
C VAL A 238 9.95 -0.38 -10.43
N THR A 239 9.73 0.83 -9.91
CA THR A 239 9.80 2.04 -10.72
C THR A 239 11.20 2.27 -11.25
N ALA A 240 12.23 2.09 -10.41
CA ALA A 240 13.63 2.22 -10.84
C ALA A 240 13.96 1.24 -11.96
N LEU A 241 13.62 -0.05 -11.79
CA LEU A 241 13.90 -1.09 -12.77
C LEU A 241 13.17 -0.90 -14.11
N THR A 242 11.96 -0.34 -14.08
CA THR A 242 11.17 -0.12 -15.30
C THR A 242 11.47 1.21 -15.99
N PHE A 243 11.77 2.26 -15.22
CA PHE A 243 11.93 3.61 -15.75
C PHE A 243 13.35 3.89 -16.28
N LEU A 244 14.39 3.39 -15.62
CA LEU A 244 15.78 3.59 -16.06
C LEU A 244 16.00 3.15 -17.51
N PRO A 245 15.59 1.92 -17.93
CA PRO A 245 15.73 1.50 -19.31
C PRO A 245 14.94 2.36 -20.29
N ALA A 246 13.71 2.73 -19.95
CA ALA A 246 12.85 3.54 -20.81
C ALA A 246 13.40 4.97 -21.01
N ALA A 247 13.93 5.57 -19.94
CA ALA A 247 14.56 6.89 -20.00
C ALA A 247 15.86 6.85 -20.83
N LEU A 248 16.70 5.83 -20.63
CA LEU A 248 17.93 5.62 -21.41
C LEU A 248 17.65 5.41 -22.90
N ILE A 249 16.63 4.62 -23.26
CA ILE A 249 16.22 4.42 -24.65
C ILE A 249 15.74 5.72 -25.29
N ARG A 250 15.00 6.55 -24.55
CA ARG A 250 14.56 7.86 -25.06
C ARG A 250 15.73 8.82 -25.24
N ALA A 251 16.66 8.86 -24.29
CA ALA A 251 17.86 9.68 -24.36
C ALA A 251 18.79 9.27 -25.50
N ALA A 252 18.90 7.97 -25.80
CA ALA A 252 19.70 7.47 -26.93
C ALA A 252 19.09 7.74 -28.31
N ARG A 253 17.81 8.18 -28.38
CA ARG A 253 17.09 8.46 -29.63
C ARG A 253 16.98 9.95 -29.95
N GLY A 254 17.39 10.84 -29.04
CA GLY A 254 17.39 12.29 -29.22
C GLY A 254 18.81 12.82 -29.29
#